data_AF-A0A851AA49-F1
#
_entry.id   AF-A0A851AA49-F1
#
_cell.length_a   1.000
_cell.length_b   1.000
_cell.length_c   1.000
_cell.angle_alpha   90.00
_cell.angle_beta   90.00
_cell.angle_gamma   90.00
#
_symmetry.space_group_name_H-M   'P 1'
#
loop_
_entity.id
_entity.type
_entity.pdbx_description
1 polymer ?
#
loop_
_entity_poly.entity_id
_entity_poly.type
_entity_poly.pdbx_seq_one_letter_code
_entity_poly.pdbx_strand_id
1 'polypeptide(L)'
;QAEDSVAREEWHGRVTALSVAAEFQRLGLAAKLMELLEEISEKNGGVFVDLFVRVSNQSMVNTYKQLGYSMYRPILEYYTASNGEPDEVACDTRKALSRDTEKKSVILLLHPVRPEDTE
;
A
#
# COMPACT_ATOMS: atom_id res chain seq x y z
N GLN A 1 -18.08 -15.12 16.13
CA GLN A 1 -18.64 -13.74 16.16
C GLN A 1 -17.56 -12.65 16.18
N ALA A 2 -16.40 -12.86 16.85
CA ALA A 2 -15.25 -11.93 16.78
C ALA A 2 -14.42 -12.04 15.48
N GLU A 3 -14.29 -13.24 14.92
CA GLU A 3 -13.53 -13.48 13.68
C GLU A 3 -14.19 -12.81 12.45
N ASP A 4 -15.51 -12.82 12.36
CA ASP A 4 -16.27 -12.13 11.31
C ASP A 4 -16.11 -10.60 11.36
N SER A 5 -15.91 -10.03 12.55
CA SER A 5 -15.66 -8.59 12.71
C SER A 5 -14.25 -8.21 12.26
N VAL A 6 -13.23 -9.00 12.60
CA VAL A 6 -11.84 -8.76 12.16
C VAL A 6 -11.72 -8.90 10.64
N ALA A 7 -12.34 -9.94 10.06
CA ALA A 7 -12.35 -10.13 8.61
C ALA A 7 -13.03 -8.97 7.84
N ARG A 8 -13.99 -8.27 8.48
CA ARG A 8 -14.61 -7.07 7.90
C ARG A 8 -13.75 -5.83 8.03
N GLU A 9 -12.96 -5.70 9.09
CA GLU A 9 -12.01 -4.60 9.31
C GLU A 9 -10.79 -4.71 8.39
N GLU A 10 -10.43 -5.94 7.99
CA GLU A 10 -9.34 -6.22 7.05
C GLU A 10 -9.82 -6.36 5.59
N TRP A 11 -11.08 -6.14 5.24
CA TRP A 11 -11.50 -6.16 3.84
C TRP A 11 -11.03 -4.88 3.13
N HIS A 12 -10.14 -5.01 2.13
CA HIS A 12 -9.49 -3.86 1.51
C HIS A 12 -9.17 -4.10 0.01
N GLY A 13 -8.84 -3.02 -0.70
CA GLY A 13 -8.29 -3.10 -2.05
C GLY A 13 -6.77 -3.21 -2.02
N ARG A 14 -6.19 -4.11 -2.82
CA ARG A 14 -4.74 -4.36 -2.90
C ARG A 14 -4.22 -3.99 -4.28
N VAL A 15 -3.25 -3.09 -4.36
CA VAL A 15 -2.51 -2.84 -5.61
C VAL A 15 -1.36 -3.84 -5.71
N THR A 16 -1.51 -4.83 -6.59
CA THR A 16 -0.47 -5.83 -6.84
C THR A 16 0.62 -5.32 -7.77
N ALA A 17 0.23 -4.56 -8.79
CA ALA A 17 1.14 -3.93 -9.73
C ALA A 17 0.53 -2.65 -10.31
N LEU A 18 1.35 -1.61 -10.40
CA LEU A 18 1.04 -0.38 -11.12
C LEU A 18 2.28 0.04 -11.89
N SER A 19 2.11 0.36 -13.17
CA SER A 19 3.22 0.78 -14.02
C SER A 19 2.74 1.76 -15.09
N VAL A 20 3.57 2.77 -15.36
CA VAL A 20 3.34 3.77 -16.40
C VAL A 20 4.60 3.82 -17.26
N ALA A 21 4.44 3.71 -18.57
CA ALA A 21 5.56 3.81 -19.51
C ALA A 21 6.31 5.15 -19.34
N ALA A 22 7.64 5.12 -19.50
CA ALA A 22 8.52 6.23 -19.16
C ALA A 22 8.12 7.56 -19.82
N GLU A 23 7.72 7.52 -21.09
CA GLU A 23 7.27 8.68 -21.87
C GLU A 23 5.97 9.33 -21.37
N PHE A 24 5.18 8.63 -20.55
CA PHE A 24 3.93 9.12 -19.97
C PHE A 24 3.99 9.34 -18.46
N GLN A 25 5.18 9.23 -17.86
CA GLN A 25 5.36 9.54 -16.44
C GLN A 25 5.20 11.05 -16.19
N ARG A 26 4.90 11.42 -14.93
CA ARG A 26 4.70 12.82 -14.49
C ARG A 26 3.50 13.54 -15.13
N LEU A 27 2.68 12.84 -15.91
CA LEU A 27 1.39 13.32 -16.44
C LEU A 27 0.20 13.07 -15.51
N GLY A 28 0.44 12.55 -14.29
CA GLY A 28 -0.62 12.22 -13.33
C GLY A 28 -1.37 10.91 -13.63
N LEU A 29 -0.93 10.10 -14.60
CA LEU A 29 -1.60 8.83 -14.92
C LEU A 29 -1.62 7.84 -13.76
N ALA A 30 -0.51 7.70 -13.03
CA ALA A 30 -0.46 6.83 -11.86
C ALA A 30 -1.47 7.27 -10.79
N ALA A 31 -1.58 8.57 -10.54
CA ALA A 31 -2.57 9.12 -9.61
C ALA A 31 -4.00 8.78 -10.04
N LYS A 32 -4.32 8.98 -11.33
CA LYS A 32 -5.66 8.67 -11.86
C LYS A 32 -6.03 7.19 -11.78
N LEU A 33 -5.06 6.30 -12.00
CA LEU A 33 -5.25 4.85 -11.86
C LEU A 33 -5.48 4.46 -10.38
N MET A 34 -4.75 5.08 -9.46
CA MET A 34 -4.95 4.90 -8.02
C MET A 34 -6.33 5.39 -7.57
N GLU A 35 -6.74 6.59 -7.99
CA GLU A 35 -8.07 7.15 -7.69
C GLU A 35 -9.20 6.22 -8.17
N LEU A 36 -9.07 5.65 -9.38
CA LEU A 36 -10.05 4.70 -9.90
C LEU A 36 -10.13 3.43 -9.04
N LEU A 37 -8.98 2.90 -8.62
CA LEU A 37 -8.93 1.72 -7.76
C LEU A 37 -9.50 2.00 -6.38
N GLU A 38 -9.23 3.17 -5.81
CA GLU A 38 -9.83 3.65 -4.56
C GLU A 38 -11.35 3.72 -4.67
N GLU A 39 -11.89 4.32 -5.74
CA GLU A 39 -13.33 4.41 -5.97
C GLU A 39 -13.99 3.03 -6.10
N ILE A 40 -13.36 2.11 -6.83
CA ILE A 40 -13.85 0.73 -6.96
C ILE A 40 -13.81 0.01 -5.61
N SER A 41 -12.73 0.18 -4.84
CA SER A 41 -12.58 -0.44 -3.52
C SER A 41 -13.64 0.07 -2.55
N GLU A 42 -13.89 1.38 -2.55
CA GLU A 42 -14.94 2.04 -1.76
C GLU A 42 -16.32 1.46 -2.08
N LYS A 43 -16.66 1.33 -3.38
CA LYS A 43 -17.94 0.75 -3.82
C LYS A 43 -18.12 -0.71 -3.42
N ASN A 44 -17.03 -1.47 -3.32
CA ASN A 44 -17.04 -2.85 -2.85
C ASN A 44 -16.88 -2.97 -1.32
N GLY A 45 -17.00 -1.86 -0.60
CA GLY A 45 -16.97 -1.82 0.86
C GLY A 45 -15.58 -2.01 1.46
N GLY A 46 -14.50 -1.70 0.76
CA GLY A 46 -13.15 -1.69 1.31
C GLY A 46 -13.00 -0.72 2.49
N VAL A 47 -12.22 -1.11 3.49
CA VAL A 47 -11.86 -0.29 4.66
C VAL A 47 -10.64 0.58 4.37
N PHE A 48 -9.72 0.07 3.56
CA PHE A 48 -8.55 0.80 3.09
C PHE A 48 -8.14 0.32 1.69
N VAL A 49 -7.14 0.99 1.12
CA VAL A 49 -6.34 0.48 0.00
C VAL A 49 -4.89 0.38 0.45
N ASP A 50 -4.23 -0.72 0.11
CA ASP A 50 -2.82 -0.91 0.37
C ASP A 50 -2.00 -1.21 -0.89
N LEU A 51 -0.70 -1.00 -0.75
CA LEU A 51 0.31 -1.42 -1.70
C LEU A 51 1.68 -1.49 -1.01
N PHE A 52 2.57 -2.29 -1.60
CA PHE A 52 3.96 -2.35 -1.18
C PHE A 52 4.83 -1.50 -2.09
N VAL A 53 5.57 -0.57 -1.50
CA VAL A 53 6.50 0.30 -2.22
C VAL A 53 7.91 0.08 -1.74
N ARG A 54 8.85 -0.08 -2.66
CA ARG A 54 10.28 -0.14 -2.35
C ARG A 54 10.73 1.17 -1.72
N VAL A 55 11.34 1.13 -0.52
CA VAL A 55 11.78 2.34 0.20
C VAL A 55 12.83 3.11 -0.61
N SER A 56 13.74 2.37 -1.25
CA SER A 56 14.23 2.59 -2.61
C SER A 56 13.77 3.81 -3.41
N ASN A 57 12.52 3.71 -3.83
CA ASN A 57 11.93 4.47 -4.92
C ASN A 57 11.26 5.73 -4.38
N GLN A 58 12.10 6.72 -4.05
CA GLN A 58 11.67 7.99 -3.47
C GLN A 58 10.63 8.72 -4.33
N SER A 59 10.69 8.56 -5.65
CA SER A 59 9.70 9.14 -6.58
C SER A 59 8.30 8.60 -6.33
N MET A 60 8.16 7.27 -6.26
CA MET A 60 6.88 6.61 -5.99
C MET A 60 6.42 6.86 -4.56
N VAL A 61 7.33 6.78 -3.58
CA VAL A 61 7.05 7.11 -2.17
C VAL A 61 6.44 8.50 -2.03
N ASN A 62 7.01 9.50 -2.70
CA ASN A 62 6.49 10.87 -2.66
C ASN A 62 5.13 10.99 -3.36
N THR A 63 4.94 10.28 -4.47
CA THR A 63 3.64 10.22 -5.17
C THR A 63 2.55 9.68 -4.25
N TYR A 64 2.77 8.56 -3.57
CA TYR A 64 1.77 7.97 -2.68
C TYR A 64 1.50 8.85 -1.45
N LYS A 65 2.52 9.48 -0.88
CA LYS A 65 2.31 10.48 0.20
C LYS A 65 1.42 11.64 -0.24
N GLN A 66 1.61 12.15 -1.45
CA GLN A 66 0.77 13.22 -2.01
C GLN A 66 -0.68 12.76 -2.24
N LEU A 67 -0.89 11.49 -2.55
CA LEU A 67 -2.22 10.87 -2.70
C LEU A 67 -2.90 10.54 -1.34
N GLY A 68 -2.23 10.81 -0.22
CA GLY A 68 -2.76 10.59 1.13
C GLY A 68 -2.47 9.21 1.73
N TYR A 69 -1.55 8.44 1.15
CA TYR A 69 -1.09 7.18 1.73
C TYR A 69 -0.16 7.42 2.90
N SER A 70 -0.34 6.62 3.95
CA SER A 70 0.48 6.59 5.15
C SER A 70 1.39 5.37 5.12
N MET A 71 2.61 5.52 5.64
CA MET A 71 3.52 4.41 5.88
C MET A 71 2.98 3.60 7.05
N TYR A 72 2.60 2.33 6.81
CA TYR A 72 1.98 1.49 7.82
C TYR A 72 3.00 0.62 8.54
N ARG A 73 3.85 -0.14 7.82
CA ARG A 73 4.94 -0.93 8.41
C ARG A 73 6.06 -1.21 7.40
N PRO A 74 7.32 -1.33 7.85
CA PRO A 74 8.39 -1.82 7.00
C PRO A 74 8.31 -3.35 6.84
N ILE A 75 8.54 -3.83 5.63
CA ILE A 75 8.65 -5.25 5.27
C ILE A 75 10.09 -5.50 4.87
N LEU A 76 10.82 -6.21 5.73
CA LEU A 76 12.22 -6.55 5.53
C LEU A 76 12.35 -7.58 4.42
N GLU A 77 13.46 -7.53 3.68
CA GLU A 77 13.87 -8.59 2.75
C GLU A 77 12.80 -8.91 1.67
N TYR A 78 11.91 -7.95 1.35
CA TYR A 78 10.77 -8.17 0.44
C TYR A 78 11.20 -8.31 -1.02
N TYR A 79 12.21 -7.54 -1.43
CA TYR A 79 12.76 -7.65 -2.76
C TYR A 79 14.14 -8.26 -2.74
N THR A 80 14.23 -9.52 -3.19
CA THR A 80 15.51 -10.23 -3.30
C THR A 80 16.43 -9.56 -4.32
N ALA A 81 17.64 -9.24 -3.89
CA ALA A 81 18.66 -8.71 -4.79
C ALA A 81 19.30 -9.85 -5.62
N SER A 82 19.58 -9.60 -6.89
CA SER A 82 20.07 -10.66 -7.81
C SER A 82 21.60 -10.78 -7.86
N ASN A 83 22.33 -9.93 -7.14
CA ASN A 83 23.73 -9.61 -7.41
C ASN A 83 24.60 -9.45 -6.14
N GLY A 84 24.20 -10.06 -5.02
CA GLY A 84 24.95 -10.01 -3.75
C GLY A 84 24.81 -8.68 -2.99
N GLU A 85 24.01 -7.77 -3.51
CA GLU A 85 23.50 -6.61 -2.77
C GLU A 85 22.57 -7.05 -1.63
N PRO A 86 22.40 -6.26 -0.57
CA PRO A 86 21.44 -6.57 0.48
C PRO A 86 20.01 -6.56 -0.07
N ASP A 87 19.17 -7.46 0.42
CA ASP A 87 17.76 -7.48 0.07
C ASP A 87 17.08 -6.16 0.47
N GLU A 88 16.16 -5.70 -0.37
CA GLU A 88 15.58 -4.38 -0.19
C GLU A 88 14.29 -4.40 0.62
N VAL A 89 14.17 -3.39 1.46
CA VAL A 89 13.02 -3.15 2.32
C VAL A 89 11.88 -2.54 1.49
N ALA A 90 10.71 -3.14 1.58
CA ALA A 90 9.46 -2.54 1.14
C ALA A 90 8.76 -1.86 2.32
N CYS A 91 7.86 -0.93 2.03
CA CYS A 91 6.92 -0.41 3.02
C CYS A 91 5.52 -0.80 2.59
N ASP A 92 4.78 -1.40 3.52
CA ASP A 92 3.32 -1.47 3.46
C ASP A 92 2.79 -0.04 3.59
N THR A 93 2.11 0.44 2.56
CA THR A 93 1.53 1.79 2.52
C THR A 93 0.03 1.69 2.37
N ARG A 94 -0.70 2.39 3.22
CA ARG A 94 -2.15 2.28 3.33
C ARG A 94 -2.83 3.63 3.24
N LYS A 95 -4.00 3.66 2.63
CA LYS A 95 -4.92 4.81 2.64
C LYS A 95 -6.27 4.36 3.15
N ALA A 96 -6.71 4.97 4.25
CA ALA A 96 -8.04 4.74 4.83
C ALA A 96 -9.13 5.20 3.85
N LEU A 97 -10.14 4.36 3.66
CA LEU A 97 -11.36 4.65 2.89
C LEU A 97 -12.48 5.14 3.83
N SER A 98 -13.65 5.47 3.28
CA SER A 98 -14.73 6.11 4.07
C SER A 98 -15.26 5.25 5.21
N ARG A 99 -15.12 3.92 5.12
CA ARG A 99 -15.53 2.99 6.19
C ARG A 99 -14.60 3.02 7.41
N ASP A 100 -13.33 3.38 7.24
CA ASP A 100 -12.38 3.51 8.34
C ASP A 100 -12.45 4.91 8.98
N THR A 101 -13.58 5.18 9.63
CA THR A 101 -13.88 6.49 10.25
C THR A 101 -12.90 6.85 11.35
N GLU A 102 -12.35 5.85 12.05
CA GLU A 102 -11.38 6.00 13.13
C GLU A 102 -9.92 5.95 12.63
N LYS A 103 -9.70 5.71 11.33
CA LYS A 103 -8.38 5.60 10.69
C LYS A 103 -7.48 4.55 11.33
N LYS A 104 -8.06 3.46 11.84
CA LYS A 104 -7.32 2.40 12.53
C LYS A 104 -6.36 1.67 11.59
N SER A 105 -6.74 1.53 10.32
CA SER A 105 -5.97 0.77 9.33
C SER A 105 -4.69 1.48 8.85
N VAL A 106 -4.51 2.76 9.20
CA VAL A 106 -3.34 3.57 8.82
C VAL A 106 -2.46 3.97 10.02
N ILE A 107 -2.75 3.45 11.22
CA ILE A 107 -1.91 3.68 12.40
C ILE A 107 -0.58 2.94 12.19
N LEU A 108 0.52 3.68 12.22
CA LEU A 108 1.87 3.14 12.05
C LEU A 108 2.17 2.00 13.02
N LEU A 109 2.56 0.85 12.49
CA LEU A 109 3.15 -0.26 13.23
C LEU A 109 4.67 -0.21 13.09
N LEU A 110 5.35 0.04 14.21
CA LEU A 110 6.80 0.17 14.27
C LEU A 110 7.55 -1.15 14.18
N HIS A 111 6.85 -2.29 14.31
CA HIS A 111 7.46 -3.61 14.25
C HIS A 111 7.65 -4.01 12.78
N PRO A 112 8.89 -4.17 12.30
CA PRO A 112 9.15 -4.70 10.98
C PRO A 112 8.68 -6.15 10.88
N VAL A 113 8.20 -6.52 9.70
CA VAL A 113 7.75 -7.88 9.40
C VAL A 113 8.54 -8.44 8.22
N ARG A 114 8.51 -9.76 8.07
CA ARG A 114 8.99 -10.41 6.85
C ARG A 114 7.83 -10.68 5.89
N PRO A 115 8.10 -10.97 4.60
CA PRO A 115 7.04 -11.19 3.62
C PRO A 115 6.07 -12.31 4.03
N GLU A 116 6.58 -13.38 4.66
CA GLU A 116 5.78 -14.49 5.19
C GLU A 116 4.79 -14.09 6.30
N ASP A 117 4.98 -12.95 6.95
CA ASP A 117 4.13 -12.43 8.03
C ASP A 117 3.17 -11.31 7.56
N THR A 118 3.04 -11.12 6.24
CA THR A 118 2.22 -10.03 5.66
C THR A 118 0.77 -10.41 5.34
N GLU A 119 0.40 -11.69 5.52
CA GLU A 119 -0.95 -12.25 5.26
C GLU A 119 -1.85 -12.35 6.50
#